data_AF-A0AAN8SZN2-F1
#
_entry.id   AF-A0AAN8SZN2-F1
#
_cell.length_a   1.000
_cell.length_b   1.000
_cell.length_c   1.000
_cell.angle_alpha   90.00
_cell.angle_beta   90.00
_cell.angle_gamma   90.00
#
_symmetry.space_group_name_H-M   'P 1'
#
loop_
_entity.id
_entity.type
_entity.pdbx_description
1 polymer ?
#
loop_
_entity_poly.entity_id
_entity_poly.type
_entity_poly.pdbx_seq_one_letter_code
_entity_poly.pdbx_strand_id
1 'polypeptide(L)'
;MAIASFSLPFTYLQKPSSCSCRCSTSSSSFEKPIFAFSSNGIANKALQEVRNSGVIACLRAQNADLANRAARAALDGGISALEIVVSTPDVFEVLRDLVHDYPAKTFGVGTVLQAKDAKDSIKAGAKFLMSPATVMDILVGVSESDVLYIPGVMTPTEILSAFSAGAKIVKVYPVSALGGVGYISALKRPFSHIPMVASQGITIVQI
;
A
#
# COMPACT_ATOMS: atom_id res chain seq x y z
N MET A 1 2.41 9.53 -2.65
CA MET A 1 1.40 8.58 -2.14
C MET A 1 1.48 8.55 -0.63
N ALA A 2 0.35 8.46 0.05
CA ALA A 2 0.26 8.45 1.51
C ALA A 2 -0.46 7.20 2.03
N ILE A 3 -0.20 6.84 3.29
CA ILE A 3 -1.03 5.90 4.03
C ILE A 3 -1.90 6.69 5.00
N ALA A 4 -3.22 6.53 4.86
CA ALA A 4 -4.19 7.02 5.83
C ALA A 4 -4.54 5.86 6.77
N SER A 5 -4.09 5.94 8.02
CA SER A 5 -4.48 5.00 9.06
C SER A 5 -5.76 5.46 9.72
N PHE A 6 -6.73 4.58 9.85
CA PHE A 6 -7.93 4.83 10.65
C PHE A 6 -8.16 3.69 11.62
N SER A 7 -8.48 4.08 12.85
CA SER A 7 -8.91 3.22 13.93
C SER A 7 -10.33 3.67 14.24
N LEU A 8 -11.32 2.80 14.09
CA LEU A 8 -12.71 3.17 14.38
C LEU A 8 -13.03 2.92 15.86
N PRO A 9 -13.28 3.95 16.69
CA PRO A 9 -14.13 3.81 17.85
C PRO A 9 -15.60 3.72 17.42
N PHE A 10 -16.41 3.06 18.25
CA PHE A 10 -17.81 2.72 18.00
C PHE A 10 -18.70 3.97 18.02
N THR A 11 -18.75 4.78 16.96
CA THR A 11 -19.87 5.69 16.62
C THR A 11 -19.61 6.50 15.35
N TYR A 12 -20.67 6.72 14.58
CA TYR A 12 -20.83 7.57 13.36
C TYR A 12 -20.70 6.90 11.97
N LEU A 13 -21.87 6.62 11.40
CA LEU A 13 -22.14 6.43 9.97
C LEU A 13 -23.29 7.38 9.59
N GLN A 14 -23.00 8.45 8.86
CA GLN A 14 -24.01 9.18 8.08
C GLN A 14 -23.46 9.50 6.68
N LYS A 15 -24.23 9.13 5.66
CA LYS A 15 -23.98 9.33 4.22
C LYS A 15 -24.16 10.81 3.83
N PRO A 16 -23.39 11.29 2.84
CA PRO A 16 -23.92 12.23 1.87
C PRO A 16 -23.79 11.76 0.42
N SER A 17 -24.67 12.36 -0.38
CA SER A 17 -25.03 12.11 -1.78
C SER A 17 -24.03 12.63 -2.81
N SER A 18 -24.04 11.98 -3.98
CA SER A 18 -23.23 12.20 -5.18
C SER A 18 -23.45 13.54 -5.88
N CYS A 19 -22.37 14.11 -6.43
CA CYS A 19 -22.41 15.12 -7.50
C CYS A 19 -21.32 14.79 -8.53
N SER A 20 -21.67 14.77 -9.82
CA SER A 20 -20.81 14.34 -10.93
C SER A 20 -20.54 15.47 -11.90
N CYS A 21 -19.28 15.68 -12.29
CA CYS A 21 -18.91 16.44 -13.48
C CYS A 21 -17.72 15.77 -14.19
N ARG A 22 -17.89 15.52 -15.50
CA ARG A 22 -16.86 15.07 -16.46
C ARG A 22 -16.23 16.27 -17.15
N CYS A 23 -14.93 16.21 -17.44
CA CYS A 23 -14.39 16.70 -18.71
C CYS A 23 -13.00 16.13 -19.01
N SER A 24 -12.60 16.20 -20.27
CA SER A 24 -11.82 15.24 -21.06
C SER A 24 -10.44 15.76 -21.52
N THR A 25 -9.50 14.82 -21.73
CA THR A 25 -8.41 14.74 -22.76
C THR A 25 -7.45 15.93 -22.92
N SER A 26 -6.12 15.79 -23.04
CA SER A 26 -5.30 14.95 -23.92
C SER A 26 -3.81 15.28 -23.68
N SER A 27 -2.86 14.39 -24.02
CA SER A 27 -1.66 14.75 -24.80
C SER A 27 -0.63 13.61 -24.93
N SER A 28 -0.35 13.27 -26.20
CA SER A 28 0.94 12.95 -26.83
C SER A 28 1.94 11.99 -26.17
N SER A 29 2.10 10.85 -26.84
CA SER A 29 3.14 9.84 -26.69
C SER A 29 4.53 10.35 -27.09
N PHE A 30 5.52 10.13 -26.23
CA PHE A 30 6.94 10.14 -26.57
C PHE A 30 7.55 8.84 -26.05
N GLU A 31 7.96 7.95 -26.95
CA GLU A 31 8.66 6.69 -26.63
C GLU A 31 10.16 6.80 -26.87
N LYS A 32 10.94 6.24 -25.93
CA LYS A 32 12.17 5.40 -26.06
C LYS A 32 12.90 5.34 -24.70
N PRO A 33 13.75 4.34 -24.39
CA PRO A 33 14.16 3.14 -25.13
C PRO A 33 13.91 1.82 -24.35
N ILE A 34 14.04 0.71 -25.09
CA ILE A 34 13.77 -0.67 -24.66
C ILE A 34 14.94 -1.23 -23.83
N PHE A 35 14.69 -1.44 -22.53
CA PHE A 35 15.26 -2.58 -21.77
C PHE A 35 14.08 -3.51 -21.50
N ALA A 36 13.92 -4.54 -22.34
CA ALA A 36 12.84 -5.50 -22.21
C ALA A 36 13.11 -6.46 -21.04
N PHE A 37 12.69 -6.08 -19.83
CA PHE A 37 12.38 -7.07 -18.79
C PHE A 37 10.89 -7.39 -18.91
N SER A 38 10.59 -8.53 -19.54
CA SER A 38 9.22 -9.03 -19.66
C SER A 38 8.64 -9.25 -18.27
N SER A 39 7.85 -8.30 -17.78
CA SER A 39 7.19 -8.40 -16.48
C SER A 39 5.75 -7.90 -16.60
N ASN A 40 4.94 -8.63 -17.37
CA ASN A 40 3.48 -8.60 -17.22
C ASN A 40 3.05 -9.37 -15.94
N GLY A 41 3.74 -9.13 -14.82
CA GLY A 41 3.52 -9.83 -13.55
C GLY A 41 2.53 -9.09 -12.65
N ILE A 42 1.81 -9.83 -11.80
CA ILE A 42 0.77 -9.29 -10.91
C ILE A 42 1.34 -8.22 -9.97
N ALA A 43 2.61 -8.33 -9.56
CA ALA A 43 3.30 -7.33 -8.75
C ALA A 43 3.38 -5.94 -9.43
N ASN A 44 3.55 -5.88 -10.76
CA ASN A 44 3.54 -4.60 -11.49
C ASN A 44 2.13 -4.03 -11.58
N LYS A 45 1.11 -4.88 -11.73
CA LYS A 45 -0.29 -4.47 -11.69
C LYS A 45 -0.64 -3.87 -10.32
N ALA A 46 -0.29 -4.55 -9.23
CA ALA A 46 -0.48 -4.05 -7.87
C ALA A 46 0.22 -2.71 -7.64
N LEU A 47 1.44 -2.53 -8.15
CA LEU A 47 2.15 -1.25 -8.06
C LEU A 47 1.40 -0.12 -8.80
N GLN A 48 0.85 -0.39 -9.97
CA GLN A 48 0.06 0.59 -10.71
C GLN A 48 -1.25 0.92 -10.00
N GLU A 49 -1.96 -0.07 -9.46
CA GLU A 49 -3.17 0.13 -8.69
C GLU A 49 -2.92 0.98 -7.43
N VAL A 50 -1.85 0.66 -6.70
CA VAL A 50 -1.36 1.45 -5.56
C VAL A 50 -1.07 2.89 -5.98
N ARG A 51 -0.33 3.12 -7.08
CA ARG A 51 -0.05 4.47 -7.57
C ARG A 51 -1.31 5.24 -7.97
N ASN A 52 -2.21 4.60 -8.72
CA ASN A 52 -3.45 5.20 -9.19
C ASN A 52 -4.41 5.53 -8.04
N SER A 53 -4.36 4.75 -6.95
CA SER A 53 -5.14 5.00 -5.74
C SER A 53 -4.75 6.32 -5.05
N GLY A 54 -3.48 6.74 -5.12
CA GLY A 54 -2.96 7.94 -4.45
C GLY A 54 -2.84 7.82 -2.92
N VAL A 55 -3.68 6.98 -2.30
CA VAL A 55 -3.71 6.63 -0.88
C VAL A 55 -3.84 5.11 -0.68
N ILE A 56 -3.16 4.57 0.33
CA ILE A 56 -3.45 3.23 0.89
C ILE A 56 -4.17 3.44 2.23
N ALA A 57 -5.35 2.85 2.36
CA ALA A 57 -6.03 2.76 3.65
C ALA A 57 -5.34 1.71 4.53
N CYS A 58 -4.98 2.06 5.76
CA CYS A 58 -4.42 1.11 6.74
C CYS A 58 -5.45 0.85 7.83
N LEU A 59 -5.96 -0.38 7.86
CA LEU A 59 -6.98 -0.83 8.79
C LEU A 59 -6.37 -1.71 9.89
N ARG A 60 -6.70 -1.35 11.13
CA ARG A 60 -6.49 -2.16 12.33
C ARG A 60 -7.81 -2.26 13.09
N ALA A 61 -8.20 -3.47 13.46
CA ALA A 61 -9.42 -3.71 14.22
C ALA A 61 -9.19 -4.71 15.36
N GLN A 62 -10.11 -4.71 16.32
CA GLN A 62 -10.05 -5.58 17.50
C GLN A 62 -10.63 -6.98 17.26
N ASN A 63 -11.33 -7.19 16.15
CA ASN A 63 -11.88 -8.48 15.73
C ASN A 63 -12.23 -8.47 14.24
N ALA A 64 -12.52 -9.66 13.69
CA ALA A 64 -12.81 -9.88 12.29
C ALA A 64 -14.06 -9.15 11.79
N ASP A 65 -15.15 -9.14 12.57
CA ASP A 65 -16.41 -8.47 12.20
C ASP A 65 -16.22 -6.96 12.00
N LEU A 66 -15.55 -6.31 12.96
CA LEU A 66 -15.24 -4.89 12.87
C LEU A 66 -14.30 -4.61 11.69
N ALA A 67 -13.31 -5.47 11.44
CA ALA A 67 -12.42 -5.35 10.29
C ALA A 67 -13.21 -5.42 8.97
N ASN A 68 -14.07 -6.42 8.81
CA ASN A 68 -14.91 -6.60 7.63
C ASN A 68 -15.83 -5.40 7.38
N ARG A 69 -16.53 -4.92 8.41
CA ARG A 69 -17.41 -3.74 8.29
C ARG A 69 -16.64 -2.48 7.93
N ALA A 70 -15.50 -2.23 8.58
CA ALA A 70 -14.67 -1.07 8.33
C ALA A 70 -14.07 -1.08 6.91
N ALA A 71 -13.58 -2.24 6.46
CA ALA A 71 -13.02 -2.40 5.13
C ALA A 71 -14.06 -2.15 4.05
N ARG A 72 -15.27 -2.73 4.17
CA ARG A 72 -16.38 -2.49 3.23
C ARG A 72 -16.78 -1.02 3.18
N ALA A 73 -16.91 -0.37 4.34
CA ALA A 73 -17.21 1.06 4.39
C ALA A 73 -16.15 1.92 3.69
N ALA A 74 -14.86 1.58 3.86
CA ALA A 74 -13.77 2.28 3.17
C ALA A 74 -13.82 2.06 1.64
N LEU A 75 -14.11 0.83 1.19
CA LEU A 75 -14.24 0.49 -0.23
C LEU A 75 -15.43 1.22 -0.87
N ASP A 76 -16.58 1.27 -0.19
CA ASP A 76 -17.77 2.02 -0.60
C ASP A 76 -17.51 3.53 -0.63
N GLY A 77 -16.63 4.02 0.26
CA GLY A 77 -16.12 5.39 0.28
C GLY A 77 -15.13 5.71 -0.85
N GLY A 78 -14.83 4.76 -1.73
CA GLY A 78 -13.99 4.97 -2.91
C GLY A 78 -12.52 4.56 -2.74
N ILE A 79 -12.13 3.99 -1.59
CA ILE A 79 -10.78 3.44 -1.44
C ILE A 79 -10.58 2.27 -2.41
N SER A 80 -9.47 2.30 -3.14
CA SER A 80 -9.09 1.25 -4.10
C SER A 80 -7.94 0.35 -3.62
N ALA A 81 -7.08 0.86 -2.72
CA ALA A 81 -6.00 0.10 -2.11
C ALA A 81 -6.13 0.11 -0.58
N LEU A 82 -6.26 -1.06 0.02
CA LEU A 82 -6.45 -1.23 1.45
C LEU A 82 -5.51 -2.31 2.01
N GLU A 83 -4.80 -1.99 3.09
CA GLU A 83 -4.08 -2.96 3.89
C GLU A 83 -4.80 -3.26 5.21
N ILE A 84 -4.77 -4.52 5.62
CA ILE A 84 -5.17 -4.94 6.96
C ILE A 84 -3.92 -5.38 7.71
N VAL A 85 -3.71 -4.90 8.93
CA VAL A 85 -2.50 -5.23 9.67
C VAL A 85 -2.57 -6.63 10.29
N VAL A 86 -1.44 -7.35 10.32
CA VAL A 86 -1.30 -8.72 10.85
C VAL A 86 -1.85 -8.89 12.27
N SER A 87 -1.76 -7.85 13.10
CA SER A 87 -2.26 -7.88 14.49
C SER A 87 -3.78 -7.83 14.61
N THR A 88 -4.53 -7.68 13.51
CA THR A 88 -5.98 -7.80 13.52
C THR A 88 -6.34 -9.28 13.68
N PRO A 89 -7.17 -9.67 14.66
CA PRO A 89 -7.58 -11.07 14.80
C PRO A 89 -8.20 -11.59 13.51
N ASP A 90 -7.83 -12.82 13.15
CA ASP A 90 -8.31 -13.53 11.96
C ASP A 90 -8.10 -12.77 10.63
N VAL A 91 -7.03 -11.96 10.55
CA VAL A 91 -6.69 -11.12 9.39
C VAL A 91 -6.76 -11.86 8.05
N PHE A 92 -6.35 -13.13 7.99
CA PHE A 92 -6.36 -13.91 6.75
C PHE A 92 -7.76 -14.37 6.34
N GLU A 93 -8.67 -14.54 7.29
CA GLU A 93 -10.08 -14.83 7.00
C GLU A 93 -10.76 -13.57 6.46
N VAL A 94 -10.57 -12.44 7.15
CA VAL A 94 -11.05 -11.13 6.69
C VAL A 94 -10.54 -10.82 5.28
N LEU A 95 -9.26 -11.07 5.00
CA LEU A 95 -8.69 -10.85 3.68
C LEU A 95 -9.35 -11.73 2.61
N ARG A 96 -9.60 -13.01 2.90
CA ARG A 96 -10.28 -13.92 1.97
C ARG A 96 -11.69 -13.45 1.65
N ASP A 97 -12.46 -13.04 2.66
CA ASP A 97 -13.82 -12.52 2.49
C ASP A 97 -13.82 -11.28 1.57
N LEU A 98 -12.89 -10.36 1.80
CA LEU A 98 -12.79 -9.13 1.01
C LEU A 98 -12.34 -9.40 -0.43
N VAL A 99 -11.39 -10.30 -0.64
CA VAL A 99 -10.94 -10.71 -1.98
C VAL A 99 -12.08 -11.38 -2.74
N HIS A 100 -12.88 -12.23 -2.07
CA HIS A 100 -14.05 -12.87 -2.65
C HIS A 100 -15.11 -11.84 -3.06
N ASP A 101 -15.43 -10.89 -2.18
CA ASP A 101 -16.52 -9.94 -2.41
C ASP A 101 -16.13 -8.78 -3.35
N TYR A 102 -14.83 -8.47 -3.44
CA TYR A 102 -14.29 -7.38 -4.24
C TYR A 102 -13.08 -7.80 -5.09
N PRO A 103 -13.26 -8.73 -6.05
CA PRO A 103 -12.14 -9.32 -6.81
C PRO A 103 -11.36 -8.31 -7.67
N ALA A 104 -11.95 -7.14 -7.95
CA ALA A 104 -11.32 -6.06 -8.71
C ALA A 104 -10.55 -5.04 -7.84
N LYS A 105 -10.60 -5.16 -6.51
CA LYS A 105 -9.92 -4.25 -5.58
C LYS A 105 -8.56 -4.81 -5.14
N THR A 106 -7.68 -3.91 -4.71
CA THR A 106 -6.31 -4.25 -4.35
C THR A 106 -6.17 -4.32 -2.84
N PHE A 107 -6.00 -5.54 -2.32
CA PHE A 107 -5.82 -5.77 -0.90
C PHE A 107 -4.38 -6.14 -0.57
N GLY A 108 -3.93 -5.68 0.60
CA GLY A 108 -2.64 -6.05 1.13
C GLY A 108 -2.67 -6.36 2.62
N VAL A 109 -1.53 -6.81 3.12
CA VAL A 109 -1.34 -7.06 4.55
C VAL A 109 -0.18 -6.20 5.05
N GLY A 110 -0.44 -5.48 6.14
CA GLY A 110 0.52 -4.57 6.76
C GLY A 110 1.14 -5.14 8.03
N THR A 111 2.30 -4.65 8.42
CA THR A 111 3.05 -5.14 9.61
C THR A 111 3.51 -6.60 9.46
N VAL A 112 3.87 -7.01 8.24
CA VAL A 112 4.42 -8.35 7.98
C VAL A 112 5.88 -8.35 8.38
N LEU A 113 6.28 -9.16 9.38
CA LEU A 113 7.64 -9.14 9.93
C LEU A 113 8.44 -10.42 9.67
N GLN A 114 7.80 -11.44 9.11
CA GLN A 114 8.40 -12.76 8.89
C GLN A 114 7.84 -13.43 7.62
N ALA A 115 8.63 -14.32 7.03
CA ALA A 115 8.28 -15.03 5.80
C ALA A 115 7.00 -15.88 5.91
N LYS A 116 6.69 -16.39 7.12
CA LYS A 116 5.45 -17.15 7.35
C LYS A 116 4.20 -16.29 7.07
N ASP A 117 4.15 -15.10 7.68
CA ASP A 117 3.01 -14.19 7.52
C ASP A 117 2.90 -13.71 6.07
N ALA A 118 4.04 -13.50 5.39
CA ALA A 118 4.07 -13.18 3.96
C ALA A 118 3.42 -14.29 3.13
N LYS A 119 3.80 -15.55 3.36
CA LYS A 119 3.23 -16.71 2.66
C LYS A 119 1.73 -16.85 2.93
N ASP A 120 1.32 -16.71 4.18
CA ASP A 120 -0.10 -16.83 4.57
C ASP A 120 -0.95 -15.70 3.97
N SER A 121 -0.39 -14.48 3.89
CA SER A 121 -1.01 -13.33 3.22
C SER A 121 -1.22 -13.59 1.72
N ILE A 122 -0.18 -14.09 1.03
CA ILE A 122 -0.24 -14.40 -0.40
C ILE A 122 -1.30 -15.47 -0.67
N LYS A 123 -1.33 -16.54 0.14
CA LYS A 123 -2.33 -17.61 0.03
C LYS A 123 -3.76 -17.10 0.25
N ALA A 124 -3.93 -16.12 1.13
CA ALA A 124 -5.22 -15.47 1.37
C ALA A 124 -5.63 -14.47 0.26
N GLY A 125 -4.76 -14.22 -0.73
CA GLY A 125 -5.06 -13.40 -1.90
C GLY A 125 -4.47 -11.99 -1.87
N ALA A 126 -3.57 -11.68 -0.94
CA ALA A 126 -2.91 -10.38 -0.88
C ALA A 126 -2.18 -10.07 -2.20
N LYS A 127 -2.36 -8.85 -2.70
CA LYS A 127 -1.67 -8.30 -3.87
C LYS A 127 -0.44 -7.47 -3.51
N PHE A 128 -0.38 -6.97 -2.27
CA PHE A 128 0.82 -6.36 -1.73
C PHE A 128 1.02 -6.66 -0.24
N LEU A 129 2.27 -6.54 0.21
CA LEU A 129 2.69 -6.72 1.59
C LEU A 129 3.44 -5.47 2.05
N MET A 130 3.27 -5.08 3.30
CA MET A 130 3.97 -3.94 3.88
C MET A 130 4.59 -4.28 5.23
N SER A 131 5.77 -3.70 5.47
CA SER A 131 6.48 -3.81 6.74
C SER A 131 6.85 -2.41 7.26
N PRO A 132 7.01 -2.23 8.58
CA PRO A 132 7.57 -1.00 9.13
C PRO A 132 9.09 -0.87 8.92
N ALA A 133 9.77 -1.96 8.54
CA ALA A 133 11.19 -2.03 8.24
C ALA A 133 11.44 -2.92 6.99
N THR A 134 12.66 -2.93 6.45
CA THR A 134 13.05 -3.85 5.38
C THR A 134 13.30 -5.24 5.95
N VAL A 135 12.45 -6.20 5.59
CA VAL A 135 12.64 -7.61 5.94
C VAL A 135 13.21 -8.34 4.72
N MET A 136 14.53 -8.57 4.73
CA MET A 136 15.25 -9.13 3.58
C MET A 136 14.72 -10.51 3.15
N ASP A 137 14.37 -11.36 4.11
CA ASP A 137 13.81 -12.69 3.81
C ASP A 137 12.50 -12.62 3.03
N ILE A 138 11.68 -11.60 3.30
CA ILE A 138 10.46 -11.35 2.53
C ILE A 138 10.83 -10.81 1.15
N LEU A 139 11.70 -9.80 1.08
CA LEU A 139 12.08 -9.16 -0.19
C LEU A 139 12.68 -10.16 -1.18
N VAL A 140 13.59 -11.01 -0.72
CA VAL A 140 14.20 -12.07 -1.52
C VAL A 140 13.17 -13.15 -1.82
N GLY A 141 12.41 -13.60 -0.82
CA GLY A 141 11.44 -14.69 -0.97
C GLY A 141 10.25 -14.38 -1.87
N VAL A 142 9.92 -13.10 -2.09
CA VAL A 142 8.82 -12.67 -2.97
C VAL A 142 9.29 -12.15 -4.33
N SER A 143 10.60 -12.15 -4.59
CA SER A 143 11.19 -11.59 -5.82
C SER A 143 10.67 -12.26 -7.12
N GLU A 144 10.40 -13.56 -7.06
CA GLU A 144 9.80 -14.34 -8.17
C GLU A 144 8.29 -14.48 -8.06
N SER A 145 7.70 -13.97 -6.98
CA SER A 145 6.27 -14.11 -6.72
C SER A 145 5.46 -12.95 -7.31
N ASP A 146 4.17 -13.22 -7.46
CA ASP A 146 3.20 -12.28 -8.01
C ASP A 146 2.69 -11.23 -7.01
N VAL A 147 3.36 -11.03 -5.88
CA VAL A 147 2.99 -10.04 -4.85
C VAL A 147 3.95 -8.85 -4.84
N LEU A 148 3.42 -7.64 -4.64
CA LEU A 148 4.24 -6.45 -4.43
C LEU A 148 4.68 -6.34 -2.96
N TYR A 149 5.97 -6.34 -2.68
CA TYR A 149 6.46 -6.02 -1.33
C TYR A 149 6.89 -4.55 -1.23
N ILE A 150 6.38 -3.86 -0.21
CA ILE A 150 6.66 -2.45 0.12
C ILE A 150 7.38 -2.41 1.49
N PRO A 151 8.72 -2.55 1.52
CA PRO A 151 9.48 -2.51 2.76
C PRO A 151 9.48 -1.12 3.40
N GLY A 152 9.51 -1.10 4.73
CA GLY A 152 9.66 0.13 5.50
C GLY A 152 11.11 0.60 5.57
N VAL A 153 11.32 1.90 5.41
CA VAL A 153 12.64 2.53 5.46
C VAL A 153 12.54 3.85 6.20
N MET A 154 13.64 4.28 6.82
CA MET A 154 13.73 5.56 7.50
C MET A 154 14.77 6.47 6.87
N THR A 155 15.91 5.95 6.41
CA THR A 155 17.10 6.72 6.03
C THR A 155 17.47 6.60 4.54
N PRO A 156 18.27 7.53 3.97
CA PRO A 156 18.83 7.40 2.62
C PRO A 156 19.50 6.05 2.33
N THR A 157 20.28 5.54 3.29
CA THR A 157 20.96 4.25 3.15
C THR A 157 19.97 3.10 3.05
N GLU A 158 18.93 3.07 3.90
CA GLU A 158 17.92 2.02 3.84
C GLU A 158 17.09 2.08 2.56
N ILE A 159 16.75 3.29 2.08
CA ILE A 159 16.08 3.50 0.80
C ILE A 159 16.90 2.90 -0.34
N LEU A 160 18.18 3.26 -0.42
CA LEU A 160 19.07 2.78 -1.48
C LEU A 160 19.28 1.27 -1.39
N SER A 161 19.48 0.74 -0.18
CA SER A 161 19.67 -0.71 0.05
C SER A 161 18.44 -1.52 -0.34
N ALA A 162 17.24 -1.10 0.08
CA ALA A 162 16.00 -1.80 -0.27
C ALA A 162 15.74 -1.77 -1.78
N PHE A 163 15.94 -0.61 -2.43
CA PHE A 163 15.75 -0.47 -3.88
C PHE A 163 16.78 -1.31 -4.66
N SER A 164 18.04 -1.29 -4.25
CA SER A 164 19.11 -2.09 -4.87
C SER A 164 18.87 -3.59 -4.72
N ALA A 165 18.22 -4.01 -3.64
CA ALA A 165 17.79 -5.39 -3.42
C ALA A 165 16.50 -5.79 -4.16
N GLY A 166 15.95 -4.90 -5.00
CA GLY A 166 14.82 -5.21 -5.89
C GLY A 166 13.46 -4.68 -5.43
N ALA A 167 13.39 -3.89 -4.35
CA ALA A 167 12.13 -3.26 -3.96
C ALA A 167 11.66 -2.27 -5.04
N LYS A 168 10.41 -2.41 -5.50
CA LYS A 168 9.84 -1.54 -6.55
C LYS A 168 9.32 -0.20 -6.03
N ILE A 169 9.08 -0.13 -4.72
CA ILE A 169 8.55 1.02 -3.98
C ILE A 169 8.92 0.82 -2.51
N VAL A 170 9.17 1.91 -1.78
CA VAL A 170 9.48 1.85 -0.34
C VAL A 170 8.49 2.66 0.48
N LYS A 171 8.23 2.23 1.72
CA LYS A 171 7.42 2.95 2.71
C LYS A 171 8.35 3.76 3.61
N VAL A 172 8.34 5.09 3.51
CA VAL A 172 9.02 5.94 4.50
C VAL A 172 8.18 5.95 5.77
N TYR A 173 8.78 5.56 6.89
CA TYR A 173 8.09 5.43 8.17
C TYR A 173 9.08 5.60 9.34
N PRO A 174 8.72 6.30 10.44
CA PRO A 174 7.50 7.09 10.67
C PRO A 174 7.62 8.57 10.26
N VAL A 175 6.83 9.03 9.29
CA VAL A 175 7.07 10.32 8.62
C VAL A 175 6.85 11.54 9.52
N SER A 176 5.82 11.56 10.35
CA SER A 176 5.55 12.69 11.25
C SER A 176 6.69 12.96 12.23
N ALA A 177 7.34 11.91 12.74
CA ALA A 177 8.47 12.05 13.67
C ALA A 177 9.76 12.55 12.99
N LEU A 178 9.83 12.49 11.66
CA LEU A 178 11.03 12.80 10.88
C LEU A 178 10.98 14.19 10.21
N GLY A 179 9.94 14.99 10.48
CA GLY A 179 9.73 16.29 9.85
C GLY A 179 8.72 16.30 8.70
N GLY A 180 7.91 15.25 8.58
CA GLY A 180 6.72 15.26 7.73
C GLY A 180 7.04 15.38 6.24
N VAL A 181 6.25 16.22 5.54
CA VAL A 181 6.41 16.50 4.10
C VAL A 181 7.79 17.04 3.77
N GLY A 182 8.42 17.80 4.69
CA GLY A 182 9.78 18.33 4.50
C GLY A 182 10.81 17.21 4.35
N TYR A 183 10.69 16.16 5.15
CA TYR A 183 11.57 15.00 5.08
C TYR A 183 11.43 14.23 3.76
N ILE A 184 10.19 13.94 3.35
CA ILE A 184 9.91 13.28 2.07
C ILE A 184 10.46 14.11 0.89
N SER A 185 10.29 15.44 0.96
CA SER A 185 10.80 16.36 -0.07
C SER A 185 12.33 16.35 -0.14
N ALA A 186 13.01 16.28 1.01
CA ALA A 186 14.47 16.19 1.07
C ALA A 186 14.97 14.86 0.48
N LEU A 187 14.32 13.73 0.78
CA LEU A 187 14.66 12.42 0.23
C LEU A 187 14.45 12.34 -1.29
N LYS A 188 13.40 12.97 -1.82
CA LYS A 188 13.11 12.97 -3.26
C LYS A 188 14.14 13.72 -4.10
N ARG A 189 14.95 14.61 -3.52
CA ARG A 189 16.00 15.33 -4.27
C ARG A 189 17.05 14.36 -4.86
N PRO A 190 17.72 13.51 -4.07
CA PRO A 190 18.63 12.49 -4.59
C PRO A 190 17.92 11.24 -5.15
N PHE A 191 16.70 10.93 -4.69
CA PHE A 191 16.01 9.67 -5.03
C PHE A 191 14.72 9.88 -5.83
N SER A 192 14.70 10.84 -6.75
CA SER A 192 13.50 11.19 -7.55
C SER A 192 12.93 10.02 -8.37
N HIS A 193 13.79 9.05 -8.71
CA HIS A 193 13.44 7.84 -9.46
C HIS A 193 12.92 6.69 -8.58
N ILE A 194 13.07 6.76 -7.25
CA ILE A 194 12.62 5.71 -6.32
C ILE A 194 11.19 6.04 -5.87
N PRO A 195 10.19 5.21 -6.16
CA PRO A 195 8.82 5.42 -5.69
C PRO A 195 8.74 5.29 -4.18
N MET A 196 8.00 6.20 -3.53
CA MET A 196 7.86 6.25 -2.08
C MET A 196 6.41 6.41 -1.64
N VAL A 197 6.05 5.71 -0.56
CA VAL A 197 4.82 5.89 0.21
C VAL A 197 5.18 6.53 1.55
N ALA A 198 4.57 7.66 1.88
CA ALA A 198 4.72 8.28 3.20
C ALA A 198 3.70 7.69 4.18
N SER A 199 4.12 7.30 5.38
CA SER A 199 3.25 6.67 6.38
C SER A 199 3.46 7.20 7.78
N GLN A 200 2.37 7.19 8.56
CA GLN A 200 2.25 7.72 9.93
C GLN A 200 2.23 9.25 9.98
N GLY A 201 1.11 9.79 10.48
CA GLY A 201 0.91 11.23 10.68
C GLY A 201 0.72 12.04 9.40
N ILE A 202 0.17 11.41 8.34
CA ILE A 202 -0.28 12.10 7.14
C ILE A 202 -1.74 12.49 7.29
N THR A 203 -2.06 13.74 7.00
CA THR A 203 -3.41 14.31 7.08
C THR A 203 -3.98 14.54 5.67
N ILE A 204 -5.30 14.71 5.55
CA ILE A 204 -5.98 14.95 4.26
C ILE A 204 -5.39 16.13 3.49
N VAL A 205 -4.96 17.19 4.17
CA VAL A 205 -4.39 18.38 3.51
C VAL A 205 -2.99 18.16 2.93
N GLN A 206 -2.40 16.98 3.16
CA GLN A 206 -1.07 16.59 2.69
C GLN A 206 -1.10 15.47 1.65
N ILE A 207 -2.30 14.99 1.27
CA ILE A 207 -2.54 13.94 0.26
C ILE A 207 -2.89 14.60 -1.07
#